data_AF-A0AAW7ZC64-F1
#
_entry.id   AF-A0AAW7ZC64-F1
#
_cell.length_a   1.000
_cell.length_b   1.000
_cell.length_c   1.000
_cell.angle_alpha   90.00
_cell.angle_beta   90.00
_cell.angle_gamma   90.00
#
_symmetry.space_group_name_H-M   'P 1'
#
loop_
_entity.id
_entity.type
_entity.pdbx_description
1 polymer ?
#
loop_
_entity_poly.entity_id
_entity_poly.type
_entity_poly.pdbx_seq_one_letter_code
_entity_poly.pdbx_strand_id
1 'polypeptide(L)'
;MEKLFEKMKEYLGMEDEIPFEEFEAYYQEVIAFLTGHHQGLDKEDALKSRFILSILVSNSGERAKRNKNLAKKYKKMGEKCTFWVEAMDYRLLKQGMNKQQILQAEKEISDSI
;
A
#
# COMPACT_ATOMS: atom_id res chain seq x y z
N MET A 1 5.47 2.63 -10.64
CA MET A 1 5.51 1.96 -9.33
C MET A 1 6.77 2.30 -8.57
N GLU A 2 7.96 2.16 -9.15
CA GLU A 2 9.24 2.46 -8.49
C GLU A 2 9.28 3.77 -7.70
N LYS A 3 8.87 4.90 -8.31
CA LYS A 3 8.81 6.20 -7.61
C LYS A 3 7.93 6.18 -6.36
N LEU A 4 6.78 5.51 -6.41
CA LEU A 4 5.87 5.39 -5.28
C LEU A 4 6.48 4.52 -4.18
N PHE A 5 7.23 3.49 -4.57
CA PHE A 5 7.90 2.58 -3.65
C PHE A 5 9.08 3.24 -2.94
N GLU A 6 9.92 3.99 -3.65
CA GLU A 6 11.01 4.77 -3.04
C GLU A 6 10.47 5.81 -2.05
N LYS A 7 9.35 6.47 -2.38
CA LYS A 7 8.71 7.40 -1.43
C LYS A 7 8.14 6.68 -0.20
N MET A 8 7.64 5.44 -0.34
CA MET A 8 7.23 4.62 0.80
C MET A 8 8.42 4.30 1.71
N LYS A 9 9.57 3.92 1.14
CA LYS A 9 10.79 3.67 1.92
C LYS A 9 11.22 4.89 2.72
N GLU A 10 11.19 6.07 2.09
CA GLU A 10 11.49 7.34 2.76
C GLU A 10 10.58 7.52 3.99
N TYR A 11 9.26 7.35 3.82
CA TYR A 11 8.32 7.47 4.94
C TYR A 11 8.52 6.42 6.04
N LEU A 12 8.87 5.18 5.70
CA LEU A 12 9.13 4.12 6.68
C LEU A 12 10.42 4.38 7.49
N GLY A 13 11.36 5.13 6.93
CA GLY A 13 12.59 5.56 7.61
C GLY A 13 12.44 6.82 8.46
N MET A 14 11.28 7.47 8.48
CA MET A 14 11.05 8.67 9.28
C MET A 14 10.74 8.33 10.74
N GLU A 15 11.24 9.16 11.66
CA GLU A 15 10.90 9.07 13.08
C GLU A 15 9.52 9.68 13.38
N ASP A 16 9.13 10.71 12.62
CA ASP A 16 7.91 11.46 12.80
C ASP A 16 6.78 11.02 11.85
N GLU A 17 5.54 11.03 12.37
CA GLU A 17 4.35 10.75 11.58
C GLU A 17 4.04 11.91 10.62
N ILE A 18 3.98 11.64 9.31
CA ILE A 18 3.63 12.68 8.31
C ILE A 18 2.22 13.28 8.56
N PRO A 19 1.97 14.56 8.21
CA PRO A 19 0.66 15.19 8.30
C PRO A 19 -0.42 14.50 7.46
N PHE A 20 -1.69 14.78 7.78
CA PHE A 20 -2.83 14.17 7.08
C PHE A 20 -2.82 14.49 5.58
N GLU A 21 -2.54 15.73 5.21
CA GLU A 21 -2.57 16.20 3.83
C GLU A 21 -1.53 15.48 2.96
N GLU A 22 -0.35 15.23 3.51
CA GLU A 22 0.72 14.49 2.84
C GLU A 22 0.38 12.99 2.74
N PHE A 23 -0.18 12.41 3.81
CA PHE A 23 -0.67 11.03 3.78
C PHE A 23 -1.78 10.83 2.74
N GLU A 24 -2.76 11.75 2.70
CA GLU A 24 -3.87 11.74 1.73
C GLU A 24 -3.37 11.89 0.30
N ALA A 25 -2.43 12.82 0.05
CA ALA A 25 -1.85 13.03 -1.27
C ALA A 25 -1.13 11.77 -1.78
N TYR A 26 -0.28 11.16 -0.95
CA TYR A 26 0.42 9.93 -1.32
C TYR A 26 -0.55 8.77 -1.59
N TYR A 27 -1.56 8.59 -0.73
CA TYR A 27 -2.64 7.62 -0.96
C TYR A 27 -3.31 7.86 -2.32
N GLN A 28 -3.65 9.10 -2.66
CA GLN A 28 -4.29 9.42 -3.94
C GLN A 28 -3.40 9.09 -5.14
N GLU A 29 -2.09 9.36 -5.06
CA GLU A 29 -1.14 9.00 -6.12
C GLU A 29 -1.08 7.48 -6.34
N VAL A 30 -1.03 6.69 -5.26
CA VAL A 30 -1.05 5.22 -5.33
C VAL A 30 -2.34 4.72 -5.99
N ILE A 31 -3.50 5.21 -5.56
CA ILE A 31 -4.79 4.81 -6.12
C ILE A 31 -4.93 5.22 -7.60
N ALA A 32 -4.47 6.42 -7.96
CA ALA A 32 -4.49 6.90 -9.33
C ALA A 32 -3.62 6.02 -10.23
N PHE A 33 -2.39 5.69 -9.78
CA PHE A 33 -1.50 4.80 -10.50
C PHE A 33 -2.14 3.43 -10.72
N LEU A 34 -2.67 2.81 -9.67
CA LEU A 34 -3.29 1.49 -9.77
C LEU A 34 -4.52 1.51 -10.69
N THR A 35 -5.36 2.53 -10.60
CA THR A 35 -6.53 2.66 -11.47
C THR A 35 -6.14 2.71 -12.95
N GLY A 36 -5.04 3.40 -13.29
CA GLY A 36 -4.57 3.51 -14.68
C GLY A 36 -3.73 2.34 -15.19
N HIS A 37 -3.01 1.64 -14.31
CA HIS A 37 -1.92 0.75 -14.72
C HIS A 37 -2.01 -0.70 -14.18
N HIS A 38 -2.96 -1.02 -13.28
CA HIS A 38 -2.98 -2.32 -12.59
C HIS A 38 -3.02 -3.55 -13.52
N GLN A 39 -3.60 -3.43 -14.71
CA GLN A 39 -3.72 -4.54 -15.67
C GLN A 39 -2.37 -4.92 -16.30
N GLY A 40 -1.42 -3.99 -16.35
CA GLY A 40 -0.11 -4.14 -16.99
C GLY A 40 1.05 -4.42 -16.04
N LEU A 41 0.83 -4.42 -14.72
CA LEU A 41 1.93 -4.59 -13.75
C LEU A 41 2.60 -5.95 -13.90
N ASP A 42 3.92 -5.99 -13.96
CA ASP A 42 4.64 -7.25 -13.81
C ASP A 42 4.53 -7.78 -12.36
N LYS A 43 5.21 -8.88 -12.08
CA LYS A 43 5.17 -9.53 -10.77
C LYS A 43 5.81 -8.67 -9.69
N GLU A 44 6.92 -8.00 -10.00
CA GLU A 44 7.67 -7.19 -9.04
C GLU A 44 6.86 -5.94 -8.67
N ASP A 45 6.33 -5.23 -9.68
CA ASP A 45 5.49 -4.07 -9.48
C ASP A 45 4.19 -4.40 -8.74
N ALA A 46 3.60 -5.57 -8.99
CA ALA A 46 2.42 -6.03 -8.25
C ALA A 46 2.76 -6.33 -6.77
N LEU A 47 3.93 -6.91 -6.48
CA LEU A 47 4.40 -7.13 -5.10
C LEU A 47 4.66 -5.80 -4.38
N LYS A 48 5.37 -4.86 -5.02
CA LYS A 48 5.61 -3.51 -4.47
C LYS A 48 4.29 -2.77 -4.21
N SER A 49 3.36 -2.83 -5.16
CA SER A 49 2.02 -2.23 -5.01
C SER A 49 1.30 -2.81 -3.81
N ARG A 50 1.31 -4.14 -3.66
CA ARG A 50 0.65 -4.83 -2.57
C ARG A 50 1.24 -4.43 -1.21
N PHE A 51 2.57 -4.36 -1.11
CA PHE A 51 3.27 -3.91 0.09
C PHE A 51 2.90 -2.47 0.48
N ILE A 52 2.93 -1.54 -0.48
CA ILE A 52 2.50 -0.14 -0.23
C ILE A 52 1.07 -0.11 0.33
N LEU A 53 0.16 -0.86 -0.29
CA LEU A 53 -1.23 -0.90 0.13
C LEU A 53 -1.41 -1.51 1.52
N SER A 54 -0.66 -2.55 1.89
CA SER A 54 -0.75 -3.17 3.22
C SER A 54 -0.29 -2.21 4.33
N ILE A 55 0.76 -1.43 4.08
CA ILE A 55 1.18 -0.32 4.95
C ILE A 55 0.09 0.74 5.06
N LEU A 56 -0.50 1.19 3.94
CA LEU A 56 -1.58 2.18 3.95
C LEU A 56 -2.82 1.71 4.71
N VAL A 57 -3.20 0.43 4.58
CA VAL A 57 -4.31 -0.18 5.36
C VAL A 57 -4.01 -0.08 6.85
N SER A 58 -2.85 -0.57 7.28
CA SER A 58 -2.46 -0.60 8.69
C SER A 58 -2.38 0.81 9.28
N ASN A 59 -1.67 1.71 8.60
CA ASN A 59 -1.42 3.06 9.07
C ASN A 59 -2.71 3.90 9.09
N SER A 60 -3.58 3.76 8.08
CA SER A 60 -4.92 4.37 8.11
C SER A 60 -5.75 3.88 9.30
N GLY A 61 -5.72 2.58 9.60
CA GLY A 61 -6.43 2.00 10.75
C GLY A 61 -5.94 2.58 12.07
N GLU A 62 -4.63 2.66 12.28
CA GLU A 62 -4.03 3.21 13.49
C GLU A 62 -4.33 4.71 13.65
N ARG A 63 -4.19 5.51 12.59
CA ARG A 63 -4.54 6.94 12.61
C ARG A 63 -6.03 7.16 12.87
N ALA A 64 -6.91 6.32 12.32
CA ALA A 64 -8.35 6.41 12.58
C ALA A 64 -8.72 6.18 14.05
N LYS A 65 -7.97 5.33 14.77
CA LYS A 65 -8.18 5.09 16.20
C LYS A 65 -7.76 6.30 17.04
N ARG A 66 -6.66 6.98 16.67
CA ARG A 66 -6.09 8.10 17.42
C ARG A 66 -6.72 9.47 17.09
N ASN A 67 -7.18 9.68 15.86
CA ASN A 67 -7.71 10.98 15.41
C ASN A 67 -9.22 10.92 15.12
N LYS A 68 -10.03 11.30 16.10
CA LYS A 68 -11.51 11.25 15.99
C LYS A 68 -12.08 12.15 14.89
N ASN A 69 -11.45 13.31 14.61
CA ASN A 69 -11.94 14.26 13.61
C ASN A 69 -11.76 13.73 12.18
N LEU A 70 -10.67 13.02 11.92
CA LEU A 70 -10.33 12.47 10.61
C LEU A 70 -10.63 10.97 10.48
N ALA A 71 -11.12 10.32 11.53
CA ALA A 71 -11.34 8.88 11.59
C ALA A 71 -12.13 8.34 10.39
N LYS A 72 -13.18 9.05 9.95
CA LYS A 72 -13.98 8.63 8.79
C LYS A 72 -13.19 8.66 7.48
N LYS A 73 -12.30 9.64 7.30
CA LYS A 73 -11.46 9.73 6.10
C LYS A 73 -10.45 8.59 6.07
N TYR A 74 -9.73 8.38 7.17
CA TYR A 74 -8.77 7.28 7.30
C TYR A 74 -9.42 5.91 7.10
N LYS A 75 -10.59 5.64 7.69
CA LYS A 75 -11.31 4.37 7.48
C LYS A 75 -11.60 4.11 6.00
N LYS A 76 -12.08 5.13 5.28
CA LYS A 76 -12.34 5.01 3.83
C LYS A 76 -11.07 4.75 3.02
N MET A 77 -9.96 5.39 3.38
CA MET A 77 -8.66 5.13 2.73
C MET A 77 -8.21 3.69 2.97
N GLY A 78 -8.31 3.21 4.21
CA GLY A 78 -8.02 1.82 4.56
C GLY A 78 -8.88 0.82 3.79
N GLU A 79 -10.20 1.00 3.78
CA GLU A 79 -11.14 0.16 3.01
C GLU A 79 -10.80 0.12 1.52
N LYS A 80 -10.49 1.27 0.92
CA LYS A 80 -10.10 1.34 -0.49
C LYS A 80 -8.76 0.65 -0.75
N CYS A 81 -7.80 0.76 0.16
CA CYS A 81 -6.53 0.05 0.06
C CYS A 81 -6.72 -1.46 0.20
N THR A 82 -7.58 -1.93 1.11
CA THR A 82 -7.90 -3.36 1.27
C THR A 82 -8.45 -3.96 -0.03
N PHE A 83 -9.38 -3.27 -0.69
CA PHE A 83 -9.87 -3.68 -2.02
C PHE A 83 -8.72 -3.87 -3.03
N TRP A 84 -7.75 -2.95 -3.03
CA TRP A 84 -6.61 -3.04 -3.93
C TRP A 84 -5.59 -4.11 -3.52
N VAL A 85 -5.43 -4.41 -2.22
CA VAL A 85 -4.63 -5.55 -1.75
C VAL A 85 -5.21 -6.84 -2.35
N GLU A 86 -6.52 -7.04 -2.25
CA GLU A 86 -7.20 -8.21 -2.82
C GLU A 86 -7.05 -8.28 -4.35
N ALA A 87 -7.10 -7.14 -5.03
CA ALA A 87 -6.86 -7.06 -6.47
C ALA A 87 -5.42 -7.45 -6.86
N MET A 88 -4.42 -7.03 -6.07
CA MET A 88 -3.02 -7.40 -6.28
C MET A 88 -2.79 -8.87 -5.96
N ASP A 89 -3.40 -9.40 -4.89
CA ASP A 89 -3.40 -10.84 -4.58
C ASP A 89 -3.92 -11.65 -5.76
N TYR A 90 -5.09 -11.28 -6.29
CA TYR A 90 -5.67 -11.95 -7.46
C TYR A 90 -4.74 -11.92 -8.67
N ARG A 91 -4.06 -10.79 -8.91
CA ARG A 91 -3.10 -10.65 -10.01
C ARG A 91 -1.88 -11.55 -9.82
N LEU A 92 -1.27 -11.55 -8.64
CA LEU A 92 -0.09 -12.34 -8.32
C LEU A 92 -0.39 -13.84 -8.41
N LEU A 93 -1.58 -14.26 -7.97
CA LEU A 93 -2.09 -15.61 -8.17
C LEU A 93 -2.20 -15.98 -9.66
N LYS A 94 -2.72 -15.07 -10.51
CA LYS A 94 -2.74 -15.27 -11.96
C LYS A 94 -1.36 -15.32 -12.60
N GLN A 95 -0.36 -14.71 -11.98
CA GLN A 95 1.04 -14.76 -12.39
C GLN A 95 1.79 -15.99 -11.82
N GLY A 96 1.07 -16.96 -11.26
CA GLY A 96 1.59 -18.25 -10.83
C GLY A 96 2.18 -18.27 -9.42
N MET A 97 2.01 -17.21 -8.63
CA MET A 97 2.36 -17.25 -7.22
C MET A 97 1.27 -17.96 -6.42
N ASN A 98 1.64 -18.53 -5.27
CA ASN A 98 0.69 -18.94 -4.24
C ASN A 98 0.70 -17.94 -3.07
N LYS A 99 -0.28 -18.05 -2.17
CA LYS A 99 -0.43 -17.13 -1.02
C LYS A 99 0.82 -17.09 -0.13
N GLN A 100 1.48 -18.23 0.12
CA GLN A 100 2.67 -18.28 0.96
C GLN A 100 3.84 -17.54 0.30
N GLN A 101 4.02 -17.69 -1.01
CA GLN A 101 5.06 -16.97 -1.76
C GLN A 101 4.81 -15.46 -1.76
N ILE A 102 3.54 -15.02 -1.84
CA ILE A 102 3.20 -13.59 -1.78
C ILE A 102 3.59 -13.02 -0.40
N LEU A 103 3.20 -13.70 0.68
CA LEU A 103 3.54 -13.27 2.05
C LEU A 103 5.05 -13.29 2.30
N GLN A 104 5.75 -14.32 1.79
CA GLN A 104 7.20 -14.43 1.92
C GLN A 104 7.91 -13.29 1.17
N ALA A 105 7.50 -13.00 -0.07
CA ALA A 105 8.06 -11.90 -0.85
C ALA A 105 7.77 -10.53 -0.21
N GLU A 106 6.58 -10.34 0.36
CA GLU A 106 6.26 -9.12 1.10
C GLU A 106 7.15 -8.96 2.36
N LYS A 107 7.41 -10.06 3.07
CA LYS A 107 8.34 -10.07 4.20
C LYS A 107 9.75 -9.72 3.76
N GLU A 108 10.23 -10.29 2.66
CA GLU A 108 11.56 -10.00 2.11
C GLU A 108 11.69 -8.52 1.70
N ILE A 109 10.64 -7.93 1.13
CA ILE A 109 10.58 -6.49 0.87
C ILE A 109 10.72 -5.72 2.18
N SER A 110 9.93 -6.07 3.20
CA SER A 110 9.97 -5.39 4.50
C SER A 110 11.33 -5.51 5.20
N ASP A 111 12.01 -6.65 5.10
CA ASP A 111 13.31 -6.88 5.73
C ASP A 111 14.45 -6.15 4.99
N SER A 112 14.22 -5.72 3.75
CA SER A 112 15.22 -5.06 2.88
C SER A 112 15.22 -3.53 2.95
N ILE A 113 14.27 -2.96 3.69
CA ILE A 113 14.08 -1.51 3.88
C ILE A 113 14.52 -1.17 5.30
#